data_AF-A0A5S5DNP9-F1
#
_entry.id   AF-A0A5S5DNP9-F1
#
_cell.length_a   1.000
_cell.length_b   1.000
_cell.length_c   1.000
_cell.angle_alpha   90.00
_cell.angle_beta   90.00
_cell.angle_gamma   90.00
#
_symmetry.space_group_name_H-M   'P 1'
#
loop_
_entity.id
_entity.type
_entity.pdbx_description
1 polymer ?
#
loop_
_entity_poly.entity_id
_entity_poly.type
_entity_poly.pdbx_seq_one_letter_code
_entity_poly.pdbx_strand_id
1 'polypeptide(L)'
;MNFLKKTVDSIEYKLALLTNKSFTNYLRRKGIKVGENVLFTNRKTLDIDLHKPSLVEIGNNVFINRGFSLLTHDYVSHVFLNIYHDYMFLLQVKLRLETM
;
A
#
# COMPACT_ATOMS: atom_id res chain seq x y z
N MET A 1 -4.32 7.33 -19.08
CA MET A 1 -3.25 7.77 -18.15
C MET A 1 -2.11 8.33 -19.00
N ASN A 2 -1.85 9.63 -18.96
CA ASN A 2 -0.84 10.24 -19.84
C ASN A 2 0.57 9.79 -19.43
N PHE A 3 1.44 9.55 -20.42
CA PHE A 3 2.82 9.08 -20.22
C PHE A 3 3.60 9.93 -19.20
N LEU A 4 3.42 11.26 -19.25
CA LEU A 4 4.03 12.21 -18.33
C LEU A 4 3.68 11.91 -16.86
N LYS A 5 2.42 11.58 -16.56
CA LYS A 5 1.97 11.30 -15.19
C LYS A 5 2.66 10.04 -14.64
N LYS A 6 2.78 9.00 -15.47
CA LYS A 6 3.47 7.75 -15.11
C LYS A 6 4.94 7.99 -14.77
N THR A 7 5.61 8.86 -15.54
CA THR A 7 7.02 9.21 -15.29
C THR A 7 7.17 9.97 -13.98
N VAL A 8 6.30 10.95 -13.71
CA VAL A 8 6.30 11.69 -12.44
C VAL A 8 6.06 10.77 -11.26
N ASP A 9 5.05 9.90 -11.32
CA ASP A 9 4.74 8.93 -10.27
C ASP A 9 5.94 7.99 -9.99
N SER A 10 6.65 7.57 -11.04
CA SER A 10 7.84 6.72 -10.89
C SER A 10 9.00 7.44 -10.21
N ILE A 11 9.23 8.71 -10.54
CA ILE A 11 10.26 9.54 -9.91
C ILE A 11 9.89 9.80 -8.45
N GLU A 12 8.64 10.16 -8.18
CA GLU A 12 8.13 10.36 -6.82
C GLU A 12 8.35 9.12 -5.95
N TYR A 13 8.03 7.93 -6.49
CA TYR A 13 8.25 6.66 -5.79
C TYR A 13 9.74 6.41 -5.51
N LYS A 14 10.62 6.62 -6.49
CA LYS A 14 12.07 6.46 -6.30
C LYS A 14 12.62 7.38 -5.21
N LEU A 15 12.17 8.63 -5.16
CA LEU A 15 12.54 9.59 -4.12
C LEU A 15 12.01 9.15 -2.75
N ALA A 16 10.80 8.61 -2.69
CA ALA A 16 10.22 8.10 -1.46
C ALA A 16 11.07 7.00 -0.81
N LEU A 17 11.69 6.11 -1.61
CA LEU A 17 12.48 4.98 -1.13
C LEU A 17 13.79 5.34 -0.42
N LEU A 18 14.25 6.60 -0.52
CA LEU A 18 15.56 7.02 0.00
C LEU A 18 15.66 6.92 1.52
N THR A 19 14.65 7.42 2.25
CA THR A 19 14.64 7.44 3.72
C THR A 19 13.33 6.87 4.28
N ASN A 20 13.33 6.44 5.54
CA ASN A 20 12.08 6.04 6.19
C ASN A 20 11.07 7.19 6.24
N LYS A 21 11.52 8.40 6.57
CA LYS A 21 10.66 9.59 6.62
C LYS A 21 10.01 9.89 5.27
N SER A 22 10.78 9.87 4.18
CA SER A 22 10.25 10.11 2.83
C SER A 22 9.25 9.04 2.42
N PHE A 23 9.50 7.77 2.77
CA PHE A 23 8.61 6.66 2.45
C PHE A 23 7.31 6.72 3.25
N THR A 24 7.39 6.95 4.56
CA THR A 24 6.23 7.20 5.42
C THR A 24 5.36 8.33 4.89
N ASN A 25 5.98 9.46 4.52
CA ASN A 25 5.25 10.60 3.96
C ASN A 25 4.62 10.26 2.60
N TYR A 26 5.28 9.45 1.77
CA TYR A 26 4.73 8.98 0.52
C TYR A 26 3.47 8.12 0.72
N LEU A 27 3.52 7.13 1.62
CA LEU A 27 2.36 6.30 1.95
C LEU A 27 1.19 7.14 2.48
N ARG A 28 1.48 8.10 3.36
CA ARG A 28 0.49 9.07 3.86
C ARG A 28 -0.15 9.88 2.73
N ARG A 29 0.66 10.43 1.80
CA ARG A 29 0.14 11.16 0.62
C ARG A 29 -0.71 10.28 -0.30
N LYS A 30 -0.39 8.99 -0.41
CA LYS A 30 -1.19 8.02 -1.18
C LYS A 30 -2.48 7.61 -0.45
N GLY A 31 -2.67 8.00 0.81
CA GLY A 31 -3.92 7.81 1.55
C GLY A 31 -3.88 6.72 2.62
N ILE A 32 -2.71 6.12 2.88
CA ILE A 32 -2.53 5.14 3.96
C ILE A 32 -2.36 5.90 5.29
N LYS A 33 -3.05 5.44 6.34
CA LYS A 33 -2.80 5.96 7.70
C LYS A 33 -1.53 5.30 8.23
N VAL A 34 -0.50 6.10 8.51
CA VAL A 34 0.78 5.61 9.06
C VAL A 34 1.08 6.38 10.35
N GLY A 35 1.23 5.67 11.46
CA GLY A 35 1.61 6.21 12.76
C GLY A 35 3.07 6.67 12.83
N GLU A 36 3.53 6.93 14.04
CA GLU A 36 4.88 7.41 14.33
C GLU A 36 5.86 6.26 14.58
N ASN A 37 7.17 6.53 14.41
CA ASN A 37 8.25 5.56 14.62
C ASN A 37 8.12 4.26 13.81
N VAL A 38 7.63 4.34 12.58
CA VAL A 38 7.59 3.18 11.67
C VAL A 38 8.94 3.01 10.97
N LEU A 39 9.52 1.82 11.10
CA LEU A 39 10.82 1.47 10.52
C LEU A 39 10.66 0.42 9.43
N PHE A 40 11.09 0.77 8.22
CA PHE A 40 11.15 -0.14 7.08
C PHE A 40 12.61 -0.55 6.83
N THR A 41 12.95 -1.83 7.01
CA THR A 41 14.35 -2.28 6.90
C THR A 41 14.89 -2.18 5.48
N ASN A 42 14.11 -2.62 4.49
CA ASN A 42 14.47 -2.50 3.08
C ASN A 42 13.25 -2.19 2.21
N ARG A 43 13.01 -0.89 2.01
CA ARG A 43 11.87 -0.34 1.25
C ARG A 43 11.82 -0.79 -0.21
N LYS A 44 12.96 -1.11 -0.81
CA LYS A 44 13.03 -1.57 -2.22
C LYS A 44 12.44 -2.97 -2.44
N THR A 45 12.32 -3.74 -1.36
CA THR A 45 11.81 -5.12 -1.39
C THR A 45 10.38 -5.23 -0.88
N LEU A 46 9.76 -4.09 -0.54
CA LEU A 46 8.39 -4.07 -0.06
C LEU A 46 7.44 -4.02 -1.25
N ASP A 47 6.34 -4.75 -1.13
CA ASP A 47 5.23 -4.69 -2.07
C ASP A 47 4.00 -4.21 -1.33
N ILE A 48 3.64 -2.94 -1.49
CA ILE A 48 2.48 -2.34 -0.83
C ILE A 48 1.50 -1.92 -1.90
N ASP A 49 0.36 -2.60 -1.93
CA ASP A 49 -0.75 -2.30 -2.82
C ASP A 49 -1.40 -0.97 -2.41
N LEU A 50 -1.43 -0.04 -3.38
CA LEU A 50 -1.99 1.31 -3.22
C LEU A 50 -3.35 1.47 -3.92
N HIS A 51 -3.98 0.40 -4.40
CA HIS A 51 -5.28 0.48 -5.07
C HIS A 51 -6.38 0.94 -4.11
N LYS A 52 -6.34 0.51 -2.84
CA LYS A 52 -7.32 0.87 -1.81
C LYS A 52 -6.67 1.28 -0.49
N PRO A 53 -5.96 2.42 -0.49
CA PRO A 53 -5.07 2.83 0.60
C PRO A 53 -5.82 3.19 1.90
N SER A 54 -7.10 3.58 1.80
CA SER A 54 -7.96 3.90 2.95
C SER A 54 -8.26 2.71 3.85
N LEU A 55 -8.06 1.48 3.36
CA LEU A 55 -8.26 0.24 4.10
C LEU A 55 -7.05 -0.15 4.96
N VAL A 56 -5.93 0.55 4.79
CA VAL A 56 -4.67 0.23 5.47
C VAL A 56 -4.38 1.26 6.55
N GLU A 57 -4.08 0.76 7.73
CA GLU A 57 -3.56 1.53 8.85
C GLU A 57 -2.32 0.84 9.43
N ILE A 58 -1.20 1.57 9.47
CA ILE A 58 0.01 1.18 10.18
C ILE A 58 0.04 1.97 11.48
N GLY A 59 0.11 1.30 12.61
CA GLY A 59 0.15 1.90 13.94
C GLY A 59 1.49 2.58 14.28
N ASN A 60 1.68 2.89 15.56
CA ASN A 60 2.92 3.46 16.07
C ASN A 60 3.94 2.36 16.38
N ASN A 61 5.23 2.69 16.31
CA ASN A 61 6.35 1.80 16.68
C ASN A 61 6.36 0.48 15.90
N VAL A 62 5.97 0.49 14.63
CA VAL A 62 5.89 -0.71 13.80
C VAL A 62 7.21 -0.95 13.07
N PHE A 63 7.66 -2.20 13.07
CA PHE A 63 8.83 -2.64 12.32
C PHE A 63 8.41 -3.52 11.14
N ILE A 64 8.72 -3.09 9.92
CA ILE A 64 8.40 -3.80 8.68
C ILE A 64 9.70 -4.30 8.05
N ASN A 65 9.81 -5.61 7.92
CA ASN A 65 11.00 -6.27 7.41
C ASN A 65 11.02 -6.35 5.87
N ARG A 66 12.16 -6.71 5.31
CA ARG A 66 12.37 -6.91 3.87
C ARG A 66 11.48 -8.04 3.33
N GLY A 67 11.04 -7.92 2.08
CA GLY A 67 10.17 -8.91 1.44
C GLY A 67 8.74 -8.95 1.98
N PHE A 68 8.32 -7.93 2.72
CA PHE A 68 6.94 -7.82 3.19
C PHE A 68 6.01 -7.37 2.06
N SER A 69 4.89 -8.08 1.92
CA SER A 69 3.84 -7.77 0.95
C SER A 69 2.53 -7.47 1.67
N LEU A 70 1.88 -6.36 1.30
CA LEU A 70 0.57 -5.94 1.76
C LEU A 70 -0.34 -5.75 0.56
N LEU A 71 -1.28 -6.68 0.37
CA LEU A 71 -2.23 -6.67 -0.73
C LEU A 71 -3.60 -6.28 -0.20
N THR A 72 -4.22 -5.26 -0.81
CA THR A 72 -5.53 -4.73 -0.39
C THR A 72 -6.66 -5.19 -1.28
N HIS A 73 -6.33 -5.74 -2.44
CA HIS A 73 -7.28 -6.36 -3.35
C HIS A 73 -7.36 -7.87 -3.09
N ASP A 74 -8.58 -8.40 -3.11
CA ASP A 74 -8.86 -9.81 -3.25
C ASP A 74 -9.11 -10.11 -4.74
N TYR A 75 -8.44 -11.13 -5.28
CA TYR A 75 -8.63 -11.55 -6.68
C TYR A 75 -10.02 -12.15 -6.94
N VAL A 76 -10.83 -12.28 -5.90
CA VAL A 76 -12.14 -12.91 -5.91
C VAL A 76 -13.10 -12.18 -6.85
N SER A 77 -13.02 -10.85 -6.94
CA SER A 77 -13.83 -10.05 -7.87
C SER A 77 -13.71 -10.52 -9.33
N HIS A 78 -12.53 -10.99 -9.76
CA HIS A 78 -12.32 -11.53 -11.11
C HIS A 78 -13.05 -12.86 -11.37
N VAL A 79 -13.19 -13.69 -10.33
CA VAL A 79 -13.92 -14.97 -10.43
C VAL A 79 -15.42 -14.71 -10.55
N PHE A 80 -15.96 -13.79 -9.74
CA PHE A 80 -17.39 -13.42 -9.82
C PHE A 80 -17.75 -12.76 -11.14
N LEU A 81 -16.86 -11.95 -11.71
CA LEU A 81 -17.07 -11.34 -13.02
C LEU A 81 -17.18 -12.38 -14.15
N ASN A 82 -16.44 -13.48 -14.02
CA ASN A 82 -16.45 -14.56 -15.01
C ASN A 82 -17.68 -15.48 -14.88
N ILE A 83 -18.19 -15.66 -13.66
CA ILE A 83 -19.31 -16.59 -13.39
C ILE A 83 -20.67 -15.88 -13.47
N TYR A 84 -20.75 -14.67 -12.92
CA TYR A 84 -22.02 -13.95 -12.73
C TYR A 84 -22.16 -12.74 -13.65
N HIS A 85 -21.13 -12.39 -14.43
CA HIS A 85 -21.09 -11.19 -15.27
C HIS A 85 -21.39 -9.89 -14.52
N ASP A 86 -21.20 -9.88 -13.19
CA ASP A 86 -21.51 -8.76 -12.32
C ASP A 86 -20.31 -8.43 -11.42
N TYR A 87 -20.12 -7.15 -11.15
CA TYR A 87 -19.02 -6.64 -10.34
C TYR A 87 -19.47 -6.53 -8.89
N MET A 88 -19.23 -7.59 -8.11
CA MET A 88 -19.51 -7.58 -6.67
C MET A 88 -18.34 -7.01 -5.89
N PHE A 89 -18.54 -5.86 -5.24
CA PHE A 89 -17.63 -5.40 -4.18
C PHE A 89 -17.82 -6.30 -2.95
N LEU A 90 -16.97 -7.31 -2.80
CA LEU A 90 -16.91 -8.08 -1.57
C LEU A 90 -16.39 -7.22 -0.41
N LEU A 91 -16.84 -7.56 0.79
CA LEU A 91 -16.48 -6.93 2.06
C LEU A 91 -14.97 -6.72 2.15
N GLN A 92 -14.57 -5.46 2.19
CA GLN A 92 -13.17 -5.09 2.27
C GLN A 92 -12.74 -5.06 3.73
N VAL A 93 -11.79 -5.92 4.10
CA VAL A 93 -11.26 -5.97 5.45
C VAL A 93 -10.28 -4.80 5.65
N LYS A 94 -10.52 -3.98 6.67
CA LYS A 94 -9.56 -2.95 7.10
C LYS A 94 -8.40 -3.64 7.82
N LEU A 95 -7.19 -3.48 7.31
CA LEU A 95 -5.98 -4.05 7.89
C LEU A 95 -5.30 -3.02 8.81
N ARG A 96 -5.04 -3.41 10.05
CA ARG A 96 -4.30 -2.61 11.03
C ARG A 96 -3.07 -3.37 11.51
N LEU A 97 -1.88 -2.82 11.27
CA LEU A 97 -0.62 -3.38 11.74
C LEU A 97 -0.23 -2.70 13.06
N GLU A 98 -0.09 -3.48 14.12
CA GLU A 98 0.36 -3.01 15.44
C GLU A 98 1.47 -3.93 15.96
N THR A 99 2.38 -3.38 16.76
CA THR A 99 3.32 -4.17 17.55
C THR A 99 2.63 -4.63 18.83
N MET A 100 2.94 -5.87 19.26
CA MET A 100 2.47 -6.42 20.55
C MET A 100 3.12 -5.71 21.72
#